data_AF-A0A3C1I0L1-F1
#
_entry.id   AF-A0A3C1I0L1-F1
#
_cell.length_a   1.000
_cell.length_b   1.000
_cell.length_c   1.000
_cell.angle_alpha   90.00
_cell.angle_beta   90.00
_cell.angle_gamma   90.00
#
_symmetry.space_group_name_H-M   'P 1'
#
loop_
_entity.id
_entity.type
_entity.pdbx_description
1 polymer ?
#
loop_
_entity_poly.entity_id
_entity_poly.type
_entity_poly.pdbx_seq_one_letter_code
_entity_poly.pdbx_strand_id
1 'polypeptide(L)'
;MPAKISRITTQKKSKQRYNVYLVEGDSDAYGFSVDEAILVEFGLRKGLELDEATIEQLIKQDTIQKSYLLAINYLSYRMRSRKEMYDYLKQKEVEEEHIAVIMERLTKEGLLNDQQFAEAFTLTRINTSSKGPLLVKRELMDKGVSAVIADEAIALYTYDTQFEKAMKWVNKKIGTSKKESYKKQLQQLQMTLIQKGFEQPVISDVIMQLRNQANDTDEWEALVYQGDKLLRKYEGKKFGYELKMKVKEGLYRKGFHMELINQFIDEIEDRV
;
A
#
# COMPACT_ATOMS: atom_id res chain seq x y z
N MET A 1 52.37 5.41 -16.76
CA MET A 1 53.16 4.18 -17.02
C MET A 1 52.29 2.99 -16.62
N PRO A 2 52.38 1.84 -17.31
CA PRO A 2 51.59 0.67 -16.93
C PRO A 2 51.99 0.20 -15.53
N ALA A 3 50.99 -0.06 -14.68
CA ALA A 3 51.20 -0.62 -13.35
C ALA A 3 51.26 -2.14 -13.43
N LYS A 4 52.18 -2.75 -12.69
CA LYS A 4 52.38 -4.20 -12.70
C LYS A 4 51.81 -4.84 -11.45
N ILE A 5 51.03 -5.92 -11.61
CA ILE A 5 50.50 -6.69 -10.47
C ILE A 5 51.64 -7.43 -9.78
N SER A 6 51.88 -7.16 -8.50
CA SER A 6 52.92 -7.82 -7.70
C SER A 6 52.40 -9.05 -6.96
N ARG A 7 51.17 -8.98 -6.43
CA ARG A 7 50.53 -10.07 -5.69
C ARG A 7 49.01 -9.93 -5.70
N ILE A 8 48.33 -11.07 -5.61
CA ILE A 8 46.88 -11.16 -5.40
C ILE A 8 46.63 -12.00 -4.15
N THR A 9 45.72 -11.57 -3.28
CA THR A 9 45.35 -12.29 -2.05
C THR A 9 43.84 -12.34 -1.86
N THR A 10 43.33 -13.37 -1.20
CA THR A 10 41.90 -13.50 -0.86
C THR A 10 41.53 -12.66 0.36
N GLN A 11 40.33 -12.06 0.38
CA GLN A 11 39.82 -11.32 1.53
C GLN A 11 39.40 -12.24 2.69
N LYS A 12 39.63 -11.82 3.93
CA LYS A 12 39.32 -12.62 5.13
C LYS A 12 37.83 -12.95 5.29
N LYS A 13 36.94 -12.02 4.92
CA LYS A 13 35.49 -12.14 5.12
C LYS A 13 34.73 -12.65 3.88
N SER A 14 35.38 -12.72 2.72
CA SER A 14 34.76 -13.19 1.48
C SER A 14 35.78 -13.92 0.63
N LYS A 15 35.55 -15.22 0.44
CA LYS A 15 36.47 -16.10 -0.31
C LYS A 15 36.47 -15.82 -1.82
N GLN A 16 35.41 -15.19 -2.33
CA GLN A 16 35.25 -14.84 -3.75
C GLN A 16 35.74 -13.42 -4.06
N ARG A 17 36.45 -12.76 -3.12
CA ARG A 17 36.95 -11.40 -3.28
C ARG A 17 38.46 -11.37 -3.11
N TYR A 18 39.12 -10.66 -4.01
CA TYR A 18 40.58 -10.62 -4.10
C TYR A 18 41.09 -9.19 -3.99
N ASN A 19 42.16 -9.00 -3.21
CA ASN A 19 42.94 -7.77 -3.15
C ASN A 19 44.10 -7.87 -4.13
N VAL A 20 44.21 -6.88 -5.02
CA VAL A 20 45.26 -6.76 -6.03
C VAL A 20 46.27 -5.71 -5.56
N TYR A 21 47.54 -6.11 -5.48
CA TYR A 21 48.66 -5.26 -5.13
C TYR A 21 49.48 -4.93 -6.38
N LEU A 22 49.91 -3.67 -6.48
CA LEU A 22 50.68 -3.12 -7.59
C LEU A 22 52.10 -2.80 -7.11
N VAL A 23 53.07 -2.85 -8.03
CA VAL A 23 54.45 -2.43 -7.76
C VAL A 23 54.51 -0.91 -7.64
N GLU A 24 55.01 -0.41 -6.50
CA GLU A 24 55.27 1.00 -6.25
C GLU A 24 56.69 1.17 -5.68
N GLY A 25 57.61 1.64 -6.53
CA GLY A 25 59.04 1.68 -6.22
C GLY A 25 59.59 0.27 -5.94
N ASP A 26 60.19 0.08 -4.76
CA ASP A 26 60.71 -1.21 -4.28
C ASP A 26 59.70 -2.00 -3.43
N SER A 27 58.43 -1.57 -3.38
CA SER A 27 57.43 -2.13 -2.47
C SER A 27 56.11 -2.50 -3.17
N ASP A 28 55.29 -3.28 -2.47
CA ASP A 28 53.93 -3.62 -2.88
C ASP A 28 52.93 -2.64 -2.26
N ALA A 29 52.21 -1.90 -3.08
CA ALA A 29 51.12 -1.04 -2.65
C ALA A 29 49.76 -1.68 -2.96
N TYR A 30 48.77 -1.41 -2.10
CA TYR A 30 47.40 -1.82 -2.40
C TYR A 30 46.87 -1.00 -3.57
N GLY A 31 46.45 -1.68 -4.65
CA GLY A 31 45.82 -1.02 -5.79
C GLY A 31 44.31 -1.00 -5.63
N PHE A 32 43.69 -2.17 -5.78
CA PHE A 32 42.23 -2.29 -5.79
C PHE A 32 41.79 -3.70 -5.38
N SER A 33 40.48 -3.92 -5.34
CA SER A 33 39.89 -5.22 -5.07
C SER A 33 38.91 -5.59 -6.17
N VAL A 34 38.80 -6.88 -6.50
CA VAL A 34 37.85 -7.39 -7.49
C VAL A 34 37.14 -8.64 -6.99
N ASP A 35 35.94 -8.87 -7.53
CA ASP A 35 35.24 -10.15 -7.48
C ASP A 35 35.96 -11.24 -8.29
N GLU A 36 35.75 -12.50 -7.92
CA GLU A 36 36.31 -13.69 -8.59
C GLU A 36 35.99 -13.71 -10.09
N ALA A 37 34.76 -13.35 -10.47
CA ALA A 37 34.37 -13.35 -11.87
C ALA A 37 35.21 -12.38 -12.71
N ILE A 38 35.49 -11.18 -12.18
CA ILE A 38 36.31 -10.15 -12.85
C ILE A 38 37.77 -10.58 -12.91
N LEU A 39 38.29 -11.20 -11.84
CA LEU A 39 39.65 -11.74 -11.82
C LEU A 39 39.86 -12.76 -12.94
N VAL A 40 38.89 -13.65 -13.15
CA VAL A 40 38.93 -14.68 -14.19
C VAL A 40 38.73 -14.07 -15.58
N GLU A 41 37.73 -13.20 -15.76
CA GLU A 41 37.40 -12.57 -17.04
C GLU A 41 38.59 -11.78 -17.62
N PHE A 42 39.29 -11.01 -16.78
CA PHE A 42 40.45 -10.21 -17.19
C PHE A 42 41.78 -10.96 -17.07
N GLY A 43 41.76 -12.23 -16.64
CA GLY A 43 42.95 -13.05 -16.48
C GLY A 43 43.99 -12.44 -15.55
N LEU A 44 43.55 -11.76 -14.49
CA LEU A 44 44.45 -11.04 -13.58
C LEU A 44 45.38 -12.03 -12.88
N ARG A 45 46.68 -11.85 -13.09
CA ARG A 45 47.73 -12.70 -12.54
C ARG A 45 48.95 -11.88 -12.18
N LYS A 46 49.75 -12.40 -11.26
CA LYS A 46 51.04 -11.80 -10.90
C LYS A 46 51.88 -11.56 -12.16
N GLY A 47 52.43 -10.36 -12.28
CA GLY A 47 53.26 -9.93 -13.39
C GLY A 47 52.51 -9.33 -14.58
N LEU A 48 51.16 -9.36 -14.59
CA LEU A 48 50.37 -8.67 -15.59
C LEU A 48 50.55 -7.16 -15.46
N GLU A 49 50.71 -6.49 -16.60
CA GLU A 49 50.77 -5.03 -16.70
C GLU A 49 49.38 -4.50 -17.09
N LEU A 50 48.93 -3.47 -16.39
CA LEU A 50 47.66 -2.81 -16.58
C LEU A 50 47.90 -1.32 -16.79
N ASP A 51 47.27 -0.73 -17.80
CA ASP A 51 47.21 0.72 -17.89
C ASP A 51 46.15 1.28 -16.93
N GLU A 52 46.18 2.61 -16.74
CA GLU A 52 45.28 3.32 -15.83
C GLU A 52 43.82 3.14 -16.25
N ALA A 53 43.54 3.18 -17.55
CA ALA A 53 42.20 2.98 -18.10
C ALA A 53 41.63 1.58 -17.77
N THR A 54 42.46 0.53 -17.85
CA THR A 54 42.06 -0.83 -17.49
C THR A 54 41.80 -0.94 -15.99
N ILE A 55 42.61 -0.30 -15.16
CA ILE A 55 42.39 -0.28 -13.71
C ILE A 55 41.07 0.41 -13.36
N GLU A 56 40.80 1.57 -13.96
CA GLU A 56 39.52 2.27 -13.79
C GLU A 56 38.33 1.41 -14.24
N GLN A 57 38.45 0.74 -15.39
CA GLN A 57 37.42 -0.18 -15.88
C GLN A 57 37.17 -1.34 -14.91
N LEU A 58 38.22 -1.96 -14.37
CA LEU A 58 38.12 -3.04 -13.38
C LEU A 58 37.42 -2.58 -12.11
N ILE A 59 37.77 -1.40 -11.59
CA ILE A 59 37.16 -0.82 -10.39
C ILE A 59 35.67 -0.50 -10.66
N LYS A 60 35.35 0.04 -11.84
CA LYS A 60 33.97 0.32 -12.24
C LYS A 60 33.14 -0.97 -12.27
N GLN A 61 33.63 -2.01 -12.93
CA GLN A 61 32.92 -3.29 -13.02
C GLN A 61 32.76 -3.97 -11.65
N ASP A 62 33.77 -3.95 -10.78
CA ASP A 62 33.65 -4.50 -9.41
C ASP A 62 32.61 -3.74 -8.59
N THR A 63 32.54 -2.42 -8.74
CA THR A 63 31.54 -1.58 -8.07
C THR A 63 30.12 -1.91 -8.53
N ILE A 64 29.92 -2.09 -9.84
CA ILE A 64 28.63 -2.53 -10.40
C ILE A 64 28.27 -3.93 -9.88
N GLN A 65 29.21 -4.88 -9.89
CA GLN A 65 28.98 -6.25 -9.43
C GLN A 65 28.63 -6.31 -7.94
N LYS A 66 29.32 -5.54 -7.09
CA LYS A 66 28.96 -5.41 -5.65
C LYS A 66 27.55 -4.88 -5.46
N SER A 67 27.22 -3.80 -6.18
CA SER A 67 25.92 -3.13 -6.08
C SER A 67 24.80 -4.03 -6.61
N TYR A 68 25.09 -4.83 -7.64
CA TYR A 68 24.20 -5.88 -8.14
C TYR A 68 23.90 -6.92 -7.06
N LEU A 69 24.92 -7.43 -6.36
CA LEU A 69 24.72 -8.39 -5.27
C LEU A 69 23.91 -7.80 -4.10
N LEU A 70 24.04 -6.50 -3.82
CA LEU A 70 23.17 -5.80 -2.86
C LEU A 70 21.70 -5.83 -3.32
N ALA A 71 21.44 -5.56 -4.60
CA ALA A 71 20.10 -5.62 -5.17
C ALA A 71 19.50 -7.04 -5.09
N ILE A 72 20.29 -8.06 -5.43
CA ILE A 72 19.87 -9.47 -5.33
C ILE A 72 19.50 -9.83 -3.89
N ASN A 73 20.33 -9.45 -2.93
CA ASN A 73 20.02 -9.66 -1.52
C ASN A 73 18.71 -8.96 -1.12
N TYR A 74 18.50 -7.71 -1.57
CA TYR A 74 17.27 -6.96 -1.29
C TYR A 74 16.00 -7.63 -1.87
N LEU A 75 16.11 -8.23 -3.07
CA LEU A 75 15.03 -8.99 -3.71
C LEU A 75 14.75 -10.33 -3.02
N SER A 76 15.76 -10.94 -2.38
CA SER A 76 15.62 -12.25 -1.73
C SER A 76 14.58 -12.26 -0.59
N TYR A 77 14.32 -11.11 0.03
CA TYR A 77 13.34 -10.99 1.12
C TYR A 77 11.89 -10.96 0.64
N ARG A 78 11.63 -10.25 -0.46
CA ARG A 78 10.32 -10.14 -1.11
C ARG A 78 10.47 -9.46 -2.47
N MET A 79 9.46 -9.66 -3.31
CA MET A 79 9.30 -8.91 -4.55
C MET A 79 9.26 -7.39 -4.31
N ARG A 80 9.87 -6.63 -5.23
CA ARG A 80 9.99 -5.16 -5.19
C ARG A 80 9.57 -4.58 -6.54
N SER A 81 9.00 -3.38 -6.51
CA SER A 81 8.83 -2.56 -7.71
C SER A 81 10.18 -2.00 -8.19
N ARG A 82 10.23 -1.56 -9.45
CA ARG A 82 11.42 -0.89 -10.01
C ARG A 82 11.79 0.37 -9.23
N LYS A 83 10.81 1.18 -8.83
CA LYS A 83 11.04 2.38 -8.01
C LYS A 83 11.63 2.02 -6.64
N GLU A 84 11.08 1.02 -5.95
CA GLU A 84 11.63 0.57 -4.66
C GLU A 84 13.09 0.11 -4.80
N MET A 85 13.46 -0.56 -5.89
CA MET A 85 14.86 -0.96 -6.14
C MET A 85 15.76 0.24 -6.42
N TYR A 86 15.31 1.17 -7.26
CA TYR A 86 16.03 2.40 -7.56
C TYR A 86 16.30 3.21 -6.29
N ASP A 87 15.25 3.47 -5.49
CA ASP A 87 15.35 4.21 -4.24
C ASP A 87 16.30 3.52 -3.25
N TYR A 88 16.26 2.17 -3.20
CA TYR A 88 17.17 1.38 -2.37
C TYR A 88 18.64 1.55 -2.80
N LEU A 89 18.94 1.43 -4.10
CA LEU A 89 20.31 1.59 -4.60
C LEU A 89 20.82 3.02 -4.40
N LYS A 90 19.95 4.03 -4.59
CA LYS A 90 20.28 5.42 -4.31
C LYS A 90 20.60 5.65 -2.84
N GLN A 91 19.82 5.05 -1.93
CA GLN A 91 20.09 5.07 -0.49
C GLN A 91 21.41 4.37 -0.13
N LYS A 92 21.87 3.42 -0.94
CA LYS A 92 23.18 2.77 -0.81
C LYS A 92 24.33 3.55 -1.46
N GLU A 93 24.08 4.80 -1.86
CA GLU A 93 25.08 5.69 -2.46
C GLU A 93 25.70 5.11 -3.74
N VAL A 94 24.92 4.33 -4.48
CA VAL A 94 25.33 3.81 -5.79
C VAL A 94 25.21 4.94 -6.82
N GLU A 95 26.26 5.12 -7.62
CA GLU A 95 26.30 6.10 -8.70
C GLU A 95 25.20 5.88 -9.74
N GLU A 96 24.65 6.97 -10.28
CA GLU A 96 23.48 6.95 -11.16
C GLU A 96 23.69 6.07 -12.41
N GLU A 97 24.87 6.16 -13.01
CA GLU A 97 25.26 5.34 -14.16
C GLU A 97 25.24 3.84 -13.82
N HIS A 98 25.67 3.46 -12.62
CA HIS A 98 25.68 2.07 -12.17
C HIS A 98 24.27 1.57 -11.86
N ILE A 99 23.42 2.43 -11.27
CA ILE A 99 22.01 2.10 -11.02
C ILE A 99 21.33 1.76 -12.35
N ALA A 100 21.50 2.57 -13.39
CA ALA A 100 20.90 2.31 -14.70
C ALA A 100 21.28 0.92 -15.26
N VAL A 101 22.56 0.57 -15.21
CA VAL A 101 23.08 -0.74 -15.66
C VAL A 101 22.49 -1.89 -14.83
N ILE A 102 22.46 -1.74 -13.51
CA ILE A 102 21.92 -2.76 -12.59
C ILE A 102 20.42 -2.97 -12.82
N MET A 103 19.66 -1.88 -12.93
CA MET A 103 18.22 -1.92 -13.18
C MET A 103 17.89 -2.60 -14.51
N GLU A 104 18.64 -2.29 -15.57
CA GLU A 104 18.49 -2.94 -16.87
C GLU A 104 18.79 -4.44 -16.78
N ARG A 105 19.89 -4.82 -16.13
CA ARG A 105 20.26 -6.23 -15.91
C ARG A 105 19.18 -7.00 -15.15
N LEU A 106 18.73 -6.48 -14.01
CA LEU A 106 17.66 -7.10 -13.21
C LEU A 106 16.36 -7.26 -13.99
N THR A 107 16.04 -6.29 -14.87
CA THR A 107 14.85 -6.37 -15.73
C THR A 107 15.01 -7.45 -16.80
N LYS A 108 16.19 -7.53 -17.45
CA LYS A 108 16.49 -8.57 -18.46
C LYS A 108 16.48 -9.98 -17.88
N GLU A 109 16.96 -10.13 -16.65
CA GLU A 109 16.93 -11.41 -15.91
C GLU A 109 15.53 -11.74 -15.34
N GLY A 110 14.53 -10.86 -15.54
CA GLY A 110 13.15 -11.06 -15.07
C GLY A 110 12.98 -10.90 -13.55
N LEU A 111 14.00 -10.40 -12.85
CA LEU A 111 14.01 -10.22 -11.40
C LEU A 111 13.27 -8.93 -10.96
N LEU A 112 13.16 -7.96 -11.87
CA LEU A 112 12.31 -6.79 -11.72
C LEU A 112 11.26 -6.76 -12.81
N ASN A 113 9.99 -6.81 -12.39
CA ASN A 113 8.86 -6.74 -13.28
C ASN A 113 7.68 -6.07 -12.54
N ASP A 114 7.34 -4.84 -12.94
CA ASP A 114 6.28 -4.08 -12.29
C ASP A 114 4.89 -4.67 -12.54
N GLN A 115 4.67 -5.39 -13.66
CA GLN A 115 3.42 -6.10 -13.93
C GLN A 115 3.21 -7.21 -12.89
N GLN A 116 4.19 -8.11 -12.77
CA GLN A 116 4.14 -9.21 -11.81
C GLN A 116 4.06 -8.70 -10.36
N PHE A 117 4.79 -7.62 -10.06
CA PHE A 117 4.70 -6.94 -8.78
C PHE A 117 3.28 -6.45 -8.49
N ALA A 118 2.66 -5.76 -9.45
CA ALA A 118 1.33 -5.18 -9.27
C ALA A 118 0.24 -6.24 -9.08
N GLU A 119 0.30 -7.34 -9.85
CA GLU A 119 -0.61 -8.48 -9.72
C GLU A 119 -0.47 -9.14 -8.34
N ALA A 120 0.75 -9.51 -7.94
CA ALA A 120 1.00 -10.16 -6.66
C ALA A 120 0.61 -9.25 -5.48
N PHE A 121 0.88 -7.95 -5.59
CA PHE A 121 0.51 -6.96 -4.59
C PHE A 121 -1.02 -6.85 -4.45
N THR A 122 -1.74 -6.80 -5.57
CA THR A 122 -3.20 -6.72 -5.59
C THR A 122 -3.82 -7.96 -4.96
N LEU A 123 -3.41 -9.16 -5.36
CA LEU A 123 -3.88 -10.42 -4.78
C LEU A 123 -3.62 -10.49 -3.27
N THR A 124 -2.44 -10.03 -2.83
CA THR A 124 -2.13 -9.94 -1.40
C THR A 124 -3.10 -8.98 -0.69
N ARG A 125 -3.42 -7.83 -1.27
CA ARG A 125 -4.36 -6.85 -0.69
C ARG A 125 -5.80 -7.34 -0.66
N ILE A 126 -6.21 -8.10 -1.67
CA ILE A 126 -7.51 -8.79 -1.70
C ILE A 126 -7.61 -9.74 -0.50
N ASN A 127 -6.56 -10.49 -0.19
CA ASN A 127 -6.63 -11.49 0.89
C ASN A 127 -6.43 -10.91 2.29
N THR A 128 -5.64 -9.84 2.45
CA THR A 128 -5.13 -9.42 3.77
C THR A 128 -5.65 -8.06 4.25
N SER A 129 -6.20 -7.22 3.38
CA SER A 129 -6.58 -5.84 3.73
C SER A 129 -8.09 -5.62 3.68
N SER A 130 -8.59 -4.54 4.27
CA SER A 130 -9.99 -4.09 4.10
C SER A 130 -10.14 -2.95 3.07
N LYS A 131 -9.16 -2.82 2.17
CA LYS A 131 -9.12 -1.77 1.14
C LYS A 131 -9.81 -2.25 -0.13
N GLY A 132 -10.48 -1.33 -0.81
CA GLY A 132 -11.04 -1.51 -2.14
C GLY A 132 -10.02 -1.20 -3.24
N PRO A 133 -10.36 -1.47 -4.52
CA PRO A 133 -9.43 -1.38 -5.65
C PRO A 133 -8.78 -0.01 -5.82
N LEU A 134 -9.53 1.08 -5.60
CA LEU A 134 -9.02 2.43 -5.83
C LEU A 134 -7.88 2.81 -4.87
N LEU A 135 -7.94 2.34 -3.62
CA LEU A 135 -6.84 2.52 -2.68
C LEU A 135 -5.65 1.62 -3.02
N VAL A 136 -5.91 0.39 -3.48
CA VAL A 136 -4.85 -0.52 -3.92
C VAL A 136 -4.12 0.07 -5.13
N LYS A 137 -4.84 0.62 -6.11
CA LYS A 137 -4.28 1.36 -7.25
C LYS A 137 -3.37 2.49 -6.79
N ARG A 138 -3.84 3.31 -5.84
CA ARG A 138 -3.03 4.41 -5.30
C ARG A 138 -1.75 3.90 -4.64
N GLU A 139 -1.82 2.81 -3.86
CA GLU A 139 -0.62 2.20 -3.27
C GLU A 139 0.38 1.70 -4.32
N LEU A 140 -0.10 1.12 -5.43
CA LEU A 140 0.75 0.71 -6.56
C LEU A 140 1.43 1.93 -7.19
N MET A 141 0.69 3.01 -7.41
CA MET A 141 1.22 4.25 -7.97
C MET A 141 2.24 4.93 -7.05
N ASP A 142 1.99 4.93 -5.73
CA ASP A 142 2.95 5.44 -4.74
C ASP A 142 4.26 4.65 -4.78
N LYS A 143 4.18 3.36 -5.11
CA LYS A 143 5.30 2.44 -5.38
C LYS A 143 5.89 2.57 -6.78
N GLY A 144 5.47 3.56 -7.57
CA GLY A 144 6.04 3.84 -8.89
C GLY A 144 5.56 2.93 -10.01
N VAL A 145 4.54 2.09 -9.77
CA VAL A 145 3.88 1.35 -10.83
C VAL A 145 3.09 2.32 -11.70
N SER A 146 3.20 2.19 -13.02
CA SER A 146 2.48 3.06 -13.95
C SER A 146 0.97 2.92 -13.80
N ALA A 147 0.22 3.97 -14.13
CA ALA A 147 -1.24 3.93 -14.03
C ALA A 147 -1.86 2.79 -14.86
N VAL A 148 -1.31 2.51 -16.04
CA VAL A 148 -1.77 1.43 -16.93
C VAL A 148 -1.61 0.06 -16.27
N ILE A 149 -0.41 -0.25 -15.76
CA ILE A 149 -0.16 -1.53 -15.07
C ILE A 149 -1.00 -1.63 -13.80
N ALA A 150 -1.14 -0.52 -13.06
CA ALA A 150 -1.97 -0.50 -11.86
C ALA A 150 -3.45 -0.76 -12.18
N ASP A 151 -3.97 -0.20 -13.28
CA ASP A 151 -5.33 -0.44 -13.76
C ASP A 151 -5.57 -1.90 -14.16
N GLU A 152 -4.64 -2.50 -14.89
CA GLU A 152 -4.71 -3.92 -15.24
C GLU A 152 -4.68 -4.81 -13.99
N ALA A 153 -3.78 -4.51 -13.04
CA ALA A 153 -3.65 -5.30 -11.83
C ALA A 153 -4.91 -5.23 -10.95
N ILE A 154 -5.53 -4.05 -10.79
CA ILE A 154 -6.76 -3.94 -9.98
C ILE A 154 -7.97 -4.60 -10.63
N ALA A 155 -7.94 -4.89 -11.93
CA ALA A 155 -9.01 -5.66 -12.59
C ALA A 155 -9.14 -7.09 -12.03
N LEU A 156 -8.08 -7.62 -11.40
CA LEU A 156 -8.14 -8.87 -10.63
C LEU A 156 -9.07 -8.78 -9.42
N TYR A 157 -9.35 -7.57 -8.94
CA TYR A 157 -10.29 -7.32 -7.84
C TYR A 157 -11.72 -7.22 -8.38
N THR A 158 -12.24 -8.37 -8.79
CA THR A 158 -13.54 -8.49 -9.45
C THR A 158 -14.68 -7.89 -8.63
N TYR A 159 -15.75 -7.48 -9.32
CA TYR A 159 -16.97 -6.98 -8.70
C TYR A 159 -17.46 -7.89 -7.56
N ASP A 160 -17.58 -9.19 -7.80
CA ASP A 160 -18.06 -10.16 -6.80
C ASP A 160 -17.17 -10.18 -5.55
N THR A 161 -15.85 -10.19 -5.74
CA THR A 161 -14.88 -10.19 -4.65
C THR A 161 -14.98 -8.89 -3.84
N GLN A 162 -15.15 -7.75 -4.51
CA GLN A 162 -15.37 -6.47 -3.83
C GLN A 162 -16.67 -6.48 -3.04
N PHE A 163 -17.75 -6.97 -3.65
CA PHE A 163 -19.09 -7.03 -3.07
C PHE A 163 -19.12 -7.90 -1.82
N GLU A 164 -18.66 -9.15 -1.90
CA GLU A 164 -18.61 -10.06 -0.75
C GLU A 164 -17.84 -9.45 0.42
N LYS A 165 -16.71 -8.80 0.12
CA LYS A 165 -15.85 -8.23 1.14
C LYS A 165 -16.45 -6.97 1.77
N ALA A 166 -17.05 -6.11 0.95
CA ALA A 166 -17.79 -4.94 1.42
C ALA A 166 -18.97 -5.38 2.29
N MET A 167 -19.79 -6.35 1.83
CA MET A 167 -20.91 -6.95 2.57
C MET A 167 -20.46 -7.53 3.91
N LYS A 168 -19.39 -8.34 3.92
CA LYS A 168 -18.83 -8.90 5.15
C LYS A 168 -18.37 -7.83 6.13
N TRP A 169 -17.83 -6.71 5.63
CA TRP A 169 -17.40 -5.60 6.48
C TRP A 169 -18.58 -4.81 7.05
N VAL A 170 -19.57 -4.46 6.22
CA VAL A 170 -20.75 -3.71 6.66
C VAL A 170 -21.62 -4.53 7.61
N ASN A 171 -21.79 -5.84 7.39
CA ASN A 171 -22.58 -6.71 8.28
C ASN A 171 -21.98 -6.80 9.69
N LYS A 172 -20.67 -6.64 9.84
CA LYS A 172 -20.02 -6.55 11.16
C LYS A 172 -20.20 -5.19 11.84
N LYS A 173 -20.58 -4.16 11.08
CA LYS A 173 -20.68 -2.76 11.56
C LYS A 173 -22.12 -2.33 11.76
N ILE A 174 -23.01 -2.73 10.87
CA ILE A 174 -24.44 -2.45 10.97
C ILE A 174 -25.00 -3.11 12.22
N GLY A 175 -25.88 -2.40 12.94
CA GLY A 175 -26.42 -2.87 14.22
C GLY A 175 -25.52 -2.67 15.45
N THR A 176 -24.24 -2.26 15.29
CA THR A 176 -23.42 -1.86 16.46
C THR A 176 -23.86 -0.54 17.08
N SER A 177 -24.66 0.27 16.36
CA SER A 177 -25.17 1.56 16.82
C SER A 177 -26.70 1.58 16.79
N LYS A 178 -27.35 1.12 17.87
CA LYS A 178 -28.83 1.24 18.07
C LYS A 178 -29.30 2.67 18.37
N LYS A 179 -28.44 3.68 18.19
CA LYS A 179 -28.71 5.07 18.61
C LYS A 179 -29.03 6.00 17.45
N GLU A 180 -28.84 5.57 16.21
CA GLU A 180 -29.04 6.40 15.03
C GLU A 180 -30.01 5.73 14.07
N SER A 181 -30.76 6.54 13.30
CA SER A 181 -31.66 6.01 12.26
C SER A 181 -30.89 5.14 11.27
N TYR A 182 -31.56 4.12 10.75
CA TYR A 182 -31.01 3.21 9.77
C TYR A 182 -30.50 3.96 8.54
N LYS A 183 -31.27 4.96 8.07
CA LYS A 183 -30.86 5.86 6.99
C LYS A 183 -29.51 6.54 7.26
N LYS A 184 -29.29 7.04 8.48
CA LYS A 184 -28.03 7.70 8.85
C LYS A 184 -26.88 6.70 8.94
N GLN A 185 -27.13 5.50 9.47
CA GLN A 185 -26.14 4.43 9.49
C GLN A 185 -25.69 4.05 8.07
N LEU A 186 -26.63 3.89 7.13
CA LEU A 186 -26.31 3.61 5.72
C LEU A 186 -25.46 4.72 5.09
N GLN A 187 -25.78 5.99 5.33
CA GLN A 187 -24.99 7.12 4.83
C GLN A 187 -23.54 7.10 5.35
N GLN A 188 -23.34 6.77 6.63
CA GLN A 188 -22.00 6.65 7.22
C GLN A 188 -21.23 5.47 6.65
N LEU A 189 -21.88 4.32 6.47
CA LEU A 189 -21.28 3.14 5.87
C LEU A 189 -20.88 3.42 4.42
N GLN A 190 -21.76 4.07 3.63
CA GLN A 190 -21.47 4.49 2.26
C GLN A 190 -20.22 5.38 2.21
N MET A 191 -20.16 6.42 3.04
CA MET A 191 -19.00 7.31 3.11
C MET A 191 -17.72 6.56 3.49
N THR A 192 -17.83 5.61 4.41
CA THR A 192 -16.68 4.79 4.82
C THR A 192 -16.21 3.86 3.70
N LEU A 193 -17.12 3.28 2.91
CA LEU A 193 -16.76 2.45 1.76
C LEU A 193 -16.06 3.27 0.67
N ILE A 194 -16.52 4.51 0.42
CA ILE A 194 -15.84 5.46 -0.47
C ILE A 194 -14.42 5.72 0.02
N GLN A 195 -14.24 6.03 1.31
CA GLN A 195 -12.92 6.27 1.90
C GLN A 195 -12.03 5.02 1.87
N LYS A 196 -12.62 3.83 1.88
CA LYS A 196 -11.92 2.55 1.71
C LYS A 196 -11.58 2.25 0.25
N GLY A 197 -12.05 3.04 -0.71
CA GLY A 197 -11.74 2.92 -2.12
C GLY A 197 -12.47 1.80 -2.84
N PHE A 198 -13.66 1.41 -2.38
CA PHE A 198 -14.55 0.53 -3.15
C PHE A 198 -15.16 1.30 -4.33
N GLU A 199 -15.51 0.58 -5.39
CA GLU A 199 -16.09 1.18 -6.60
C GLU A 199 -17.56 1.53 -6.40
N GLN A 200 -18.01 2.59 -7.07
CA GLN A 200 -19.38 3.10 -6.90
C GLN A 200 -20.49 2.09 -7.21
N PRO A 201 -20.38 1.22 -8.25
CA PRO A 201 -21.38 0.18 -8.48
C PRO A 201 -21.52 -0.76 -7.27
N VAL A 202 -20.39 -1.27 -6.76
CA VAL A 202 -20.36 -2.16 -5.58
C VAL A 202 -20.97 -1.47 -4.37
N ILE A 203 -20.57 -0.21 -4.10
CA ILE A 203 -21.10 0.56 -2.98
C ILE A 203 -22.62 0.70 -3.09
N SER A 204 -23.12 1.01 -4.28
CA SER A 204 -24.54 1.23 -4.52
C SER A 204 -25.35 -0.03 -4.23
N ASP A 205 -24.87 -1.18 -4.73
CA ASP A 205 -25.55 -2.47 -4.56
C ASP A 205 -25.48 -2.98 -3.12
N VAL A 206 -24.34 -2.79 -2.44
CA VAL A 206 -24.20 -3.09 -1.00
C VAL A 206 -25.21 -2.27 -0.19
N ILE A 207 -25.30 -0.96 -0.43
CA ILE A 207 -26.24 -0.08 0.29
C ILE A 207 -27.69 -0.42 -0.04
N MET A 208 -27.99 -0.80 -1.29
CA MET A 208 -29.32 -1.25 -1.68
C MET A 208 -29.71 -2.55 -0.97
N GLN A 209 -28.80 -3.53 -0.90
CA GLN A 209 -29.06 -4.77 -0.19
C GLN A 209 -29.31 -4.54 1.30
N LEU A 210 -28.51 -3.67 1.94
CA LEU A 210 -28.73 -3.31 3.33
C LEU A 210 -30.09 -2.60 3.50
N ARG A 211 -30.46 -1.67 2.62
CA ARG A 211 -31.79 -1.02 2.69
C ARG A 211 -32.94 -2.02 2.76
N ASN A 212 -32.84 -3.13 2.01
CA ASN A 212 -33.86 -4.19 1.99
C ASN A 212 -33.87 -5.07 3.26
N GLN A 213 -32.87 -4.92 4.14
CA GLN A 213 -32.73 -5.63 5.41
C GLN A 213 -33.10 -4.74 6.62
N ALA A 214 -33.68 -3.56 6.39
CA ALA A 214 -34.14 -2.69 7.47
C ALA A 214 -35.17 -3.41 8.36
N ASN A 215 -35.01 -3.27 9.68
CA ASN A 215 -35.91 -3.84 10.69
C ASN A 215 -36.61 -2.70 11.44
N ASP A 216 -37.94 -2.68 11.38
CA ASP A 216 -38.76 -1.64 12.02
C ASP A 216 -38.56 -1.60 13.54
N THR A 217 -38.27 -2.74 14.17
CA THR A 217 -38.02 -2.82 15.62
C THR A 217 -36.79 -2.00 16.01
N ASP A 218 -35.68 -2.16 15.29
CA ASP A 218 -34.44 -1.43 15.59
C ASP A 218 -34.56 0.06 15.25
N GLU A 219 -35.31 0.40 14.19
CA GLU A 219 -35.59 1.80 13.83
C GLU A 219 -36.43 2.49 14.91
N TRP A 220 -37.42 1.79 15.47
CA TRP A 220 -38.24 2.28 16.57
C TRP A 220 -37.42 2.50 17.84
N GLU A 221 -36.59 1.53 18.26
CA GLU A 221 -35.71 1.68 19.43
C GLU A 221 -34.79 2.91 19.30
N ALA A 222 -34.19 3.12 18.13
CA ALA A 222 -33.33 4.26 17.86
C ALA A 222 -34.11 5.58 17.86
N LEU A 223 -35.35 5.57 17.35
CA LEU A 223 -36.24 6.72 17.33
C LEU A 223 -36.60 7.14 18.76
N VAL A 224 -37.09 6.21 19.58
CA VAL A 224 -37.43 6.47 20.99
C VAL A 224 -36.23 7.06 21.74
N TYR A 225 -35.05 6.45 21.59
CA TYR A 225 -33.82 6.94 22.22
C TYR A 225 -33.50 8.40 21.83
N GLN A 226 -33.59 8.73 20.53
CA GLN A 226 -33.32 10.10 20.06
C GLN A 226 -34.44 11.08 20.42
N GLY A 227 -35.68 10.61 20.43
CA GLY A 227 -36.88 11.36 20.77
C GLY A 227 -36.85 11.81 22.23
N ASP A 228 -36.60 10.89 23.15
CA ASP A 228 -36.45 11.18 24.58
C ASP A 228 -35.33 12.20 24.84
N LYS A 229 -34.21 12.07 24.12
CA LYS A 229 -33.10 13.03 24.22
C LYS A 229 -33.49 14.42 23.73
N LEU A 230 -34.31 14.52 22.68
CA LEU A 230 -34.81 15.80 22.16
C LEU A 230 -35.86 16.41 23.10
N LEU A 231 -36.74 15.59 23.69
CA LEU A 231 -37.69 16.03 24.71
C LEU A 231 -36.97 16.68 25.89
N ARG A 232 -36.05 15.95 26.53
CA ARG A 232 -35.25 16.47 27.67
C ARG A 232 -34.52 17.77 27.34
N LYS A 233 -34.12 17.97 26.07
CA LYS A 233 -33.44 19.18 25.62
C LYS A 233 -34.37 20.39 25.51
N TYR A 234 -35.63 20.20 25.15
CA TYR A 234 -36.56 21.28 24.81
C TYR A 234 -37.69 21.51 25.81
N GLU A 235 -37.99 20.54 26.68
CA GLU A 235 -39.08 20.59 27.66
C GLU A 235 -38.98 21.79 28.62
N GLY A 236 -37.77 22.23 28.98
CA GLY A 236 -37.57 23.43 29.79
C GLY A 236 -37.72 24.77 29.06
N LYS A 237 -37.98 24.77 27.74
CA LYS A 237 -38.00 25.98 26.89
C LYS A 237 -39.25 26.14 26.05
N LYS A 238 -40.00 25.07 25.81
CA LYS A 238 -41.12 25.00 24.87
C LYS A 238 -42.19 24.10 25.44
N PHE A 239 -43.45 24.40 25.12
CA PHE A 239 -44.60 23.69 25.69
C PHE A 239 -45.61 23.31 24.60
N GLY A 240 -46.40 22.25 24.88
CA GLY A 240 -47.49 21.80 24.03
C GLY A 240 -47.07 21.57 22.57
N TYR A 241 -47.79 22.19 21.63
CA TYR A 241 -47.57 22.05 20.19
C TYR A 241 -46.17 22.45 19.74
N GLU A 242 -45.58 23.50 20.32
CA GLU A 242 -44.27 24.01 19.90
C GLU A 242 -43.14 23.03 20.24
N LEU A 243 -43.24 22.36 21.39
CA LEU A 243 -42.32 21.29 21.80
C LEU A 243 -42.40 20.12 20.82
N LYS A 244 -43.61 19.65 20.51
CA LYS A 244 -43.87 18.56 19.57
C LYS A 244 -43.26 18.84 18.20
N MET A 245 -43.50 20.03 17.65
CA MET A 245 -42.95 20.40 16.34
C MET A 245 -41.42 20.41 16.32
N LYS A 246 -40.77 20.85 17.41
CA LYS A 246 -39.30 20.84 17.49
C LYS A 246 -38.70 19.44 17.63
N VAL A 247 -39.39 18.54 18.32
CA VAL A 247 -39.01 17.13 18.40
C VAL A 247 -39.19 16.46 17.03
N LYS A 248 -40.35 16.65 16.37
CA LYS A 248 -40.59 16.16 15.00
C LYS A 248 -39.52 16.64 14.01
N GLU A 249 -39.23 17.94 13.99
CA GLU A 249 -38.19 18.54 13.13
C GLU A 249 -36.80 17.95 13.42
N GLY A 250 -36.50 17.71 14.71
CA GLY A 250 -35.23 17.12 15.14
C GLY A 250 -35.07 15.65 14.73
N LEU A 251 -36.12 14.84 14.86
CA LEU A 251 -36.14 13.44 14.44
C LEU A 251 -36.10 13.32 12.92
N TYR A 252 -36.86 14.15 12.20
CA TYR A 252 -36.83 14.18 10.73
C TYR A 252 -35.43 14.50 10.20
N ARG A 253 -34.76 15.52 10.76
CA ARG A 253 -33.35 15.84 10.42
C ARG A 253 -32.37 14.71 10.77
N LYS A 254 -32.71 13.85 11.72
CA LYS A 254 -31.92 12.66 12.07
C LYS A 254 -32.21 11.48 11.14
N GLY A 255 -33.15 11.61 10.20
CA GLY A 255 -33.38 10.65 9.12
C GLY A 255 -34.47 9.61 9.39
N PHE A 256 -35.23 9.74 10.48
CA PHE A 256 -36.36 8.86 10.79
C PHE A 256 -37.55 9.13 9.85
N HIS A 257 -38.34 8.09 9.57
CA HIS A 257 -39.54 8.17 8.73
C HIS A 257 -40.68 8.92 9.42
N MET A 258 -41.46 9.69 8.67
CA MET A 258 -42.50 10.57 9.23
C MET A 258 -43.60 9.78 9.95
N GLU A 259 -43.93 8.58 9.47
CA GLU A 259 -44.91 7.69 10.09
C GLU A 259 -44.51 7.31 11.52
N LEU A 260 -43.28 6.80 11.71
CA LEU A 260 -42.74 6.47 13.03
C LEU A 260 -42.57 7.70 13.92
N ILE A 261 -42.21 8.86 13.34
CA ILE A 261 -42.14 10.12 14.08
C ILE A 261 -43.51 10.53 14.62
N ASN A 262 -44.57 10.38 13.81
CA ASN A 262 -45.93 10.69 14.25
C ASN A 262 -46.37 9.73 15.35
N GLN A 263 -46.18 8.42 15.15
CA GLN A 263 -46.48 7.40 16.17
C GLN A 263 -45.80 7.70 17.51
N PHE A 264 -44.52 8.07 17.50
CA PHE A 264 -43.79 8.42 18.73
C PHE A 264 -44.37 9.64 19.43
N ILE A 265 -44.81 10.65 18.68
CA ILE A 265 -45.42 11.85 19.27
C ILE A 265 -46.79 11.53 19.86
N ASP A 266 -47.58 10.68 19.19
CA ASP A 266 -48.88 10.24 19.69
C ASP A 266 -48.71 9.42 20.99
N GLU A 267 -47.71 8.53 21.06
CA GLU A 267 -47.38 7.79 22.30
C GLU A 267 -46.93 8.67 23.47
N ILE A 268 -46.37 9.86 23.20
CA ILE A 268 -46.05 10.83 24.25
C ILE A 268 -47.33 11.55 24.72
N GLU A 269 -48.29 11.79 23.82
CA GLU A 269 -49.56 12.41 24.16
C GLU A 269 -50.38 11.54 25.12
N ASP A 270 -50.30 10.22 24.97
CA ASP A 270 -50.99 9.28 25.88
C ASP A 270 -50.30 9.12 27.25
N ARG A 271 -49.08 9.65 27.42
CA ARG A 271 -48.28 9.53 28.66
C ARG A 271 -48.29 10.79 29.55
N VAL A 272 -48.86 11.91 29.07
CA VAL A 272 -48.91 13.21 29.75
C VAL A 272 -50.37 13.57 30.06
#